data_AF-A0A377GXN3-F1
#
_entry.id   AF-A0A377GXN3-F1
#
_cell.length_a   1.000
_cell.length_b   1.000
_cell.length_c   1.000
_cell.angle_alpha   90.00
_cell.angle_beta   90.00
_cell.angle_gamma   90.00
#
_symmetry.space_group_name_H-M   'P 1'
#
loop_
_entity.id
_entity.type
_entity.pdbx_description
1 polymer ?
#
loop_
_entity_poly.entity_id
_entity_poly.type
_entity_poly.pdbx_seq_one_letter_code
_entity_poly.pdbx_strand_id
1 'polypeptide(L)'
;MNMIFLNKNDRHYLDGKFYIIKKGKIISRDILENGKILTYENYLTSGEIIGNFFSFLTLKDIYIPDIDIEVEALEDDTVLEEFNFNSNILTDDNFISKIITHLAKKTLIKFFYQLYDTQGYILSILKLYNNDTGFISKKEINYENFNISKSQFYLVLSKLKKEKYILDDSDGIYLNLKKIDTYLSSL
;
A
#
# COMPACT_ATOMS: atom_id res chain seq x y z
N MET A 1 -10.45 -19.78 -19.24
CA MET A 1 -10.94 -18.79 -18.25
C MET A 1 -11.34 -19.60 -17.04
N ASN A 2 -10.66 -19.42 -15.91
CA ASN A 2 -10.94 -20.22 -14.71
C ASN A 2 -12.11 -19.61 -13.94
N MET A 3 -12.97 -20.47 -13.39
CA MET A 3 -14.07 -20.08 -12.53
C MET A 3 -13.90 -20.75 -11.16
N ILE A 4 -14.25 -20.02 -10.12
CA ILE A 4 -14.27 -20.51 -8.73
C ILE A 4 -15.72 -20.45 -8.27
N PHE A 5 -16.17 -21.57 -7.72
CA PHE A 5 -17.49 -21.71 -7.12
C PHE A 5 -17.31 -21.84 -5.61
N LEU A 6 -18.01 -21.01 -4.86
CA LEU A 6 -17.90 -20.93 -3.41
C LEU A 6 -19.29 -21.01 -2.79
N ASN A 7 -19.42 -21.81 -1.73
CA ASN A 7 -20.57 -21.79 -0.85
C ASN A 7 -20.35 -20.78 0.28
N LYS A 8 -21.41 -20.51 1.06
CA LYS A 8 -21.33 -19.57 2.17
C LYS A 8 -20.25 -19.99 3.18
N ASN A 9 -19.43 -19.01 3.56
CA ASN A 9 -18.25 -19.11 4.42
C ASN A 9 -17.04 -19.85 3.80
N ASP A 10 -17.13 -20.32 2.55
CA ASP A 10 -15.94 -20.83 1.86
C ASP A 10 -14.94 -19.69 1.66
N ARG A 11 -13.67 -20.01 1.88
CA ARG A 11 -12.55 -19.08 1.75
C ARG A 11 -11.66 -19.46 0.58
N HIS A 12 -11.10 -18.45 -0.07
CA HIS A 12 -10.20 -18.64 -1.19
C HIS A 12 -9.11 -17.55 -1.22
N TYR A 13 -7.86 -17.96 -1.44
CA TYR A 13 -6.75 -17.05 -1.69
C TYR A 13 -6.65 -16.77 -3.18
N LEU A 14 -6.45 -15.51 -3.56
CA LEU A 14 -6.45 -15.14 -4.98
C LEU A 14 -5.11 -15.42 -5.69
N ASP A 15 -4.04 -15.73 -4.97
CA ASP A 15 -2.71 -16.08 -5.48
C ASP A 15 -2.19 -15.09 -6.56
N GLY A 16 -2.33 -13.79 -6.27
CA GLY A 16 -1.92 -12.70 -7.18
C GLY A 16 -2.79 -12.50 -8.41
N LYS A 17 -3.87 -13.27 -8.59
CA LYS A 17 -4.80 -13.14 -9.70
C LYS A 17 -5.95 -12.18 -9.39
N PHE A 18 -6.59 -11.72 -10.45
CA PHE A 18 -7.77 -10.88 -10.38
C PHE A 18 -9.01 -11.69 -10.75
N TYR A 19 -10.13 -11.37 -10.13
CA TYR A 19 -11.41 -11.98 -10.39
C TYR A 19 -12.51 -10.93 -10.48
N ILE A 20 -13.51 -11.19 -11.31
CA ILE A 20 -14.79 -10.45 -11.31
C ILE A 20 -15.86 -11.32 -10.66
N ILE A 21 -16.66 -10.73 -9.77
CA ILE A 21 -17.78 -11.43 -9.13
C ILE A 21 -18.91 -11.52 -10.15
N LYS A 22 -19.21 -12.73 -10.65
CA LYS A 22 -20.31 -12.94 -11.61
C LYS A 22 -21.65 -13.07 -10.93
N LYS A 23 -21.63 -13.69 -9.75
CA LYS A 23 -22.80 -13.94 -8.91
C LYS A 23 -22.32 -13.99 -7.47
N GLY A 24 -23.12 -13.50 -6.55
CA GLY A 24 -22.83 -13.63 -5.13
C GLY A 24 -22.43 -12.31 -4.48
N LYS A 25 -22.12 -12.43 -3.19
CA LYS A 25 -21.54 -11.39 -2.34
C LYS A 25 -20.38 -12.00 -1.56
N ILE A 26 -19.27 -11.28 -1.51
CA ILE A 26 -18.08 -11.68 -0.77
C ILE A 26 -17.66 -10.60 0.21
N ILE A 27 -16.79 -10.99 1.13
CA ILE A 27 -15.98 -10.10 1.93
C ILE A 27 -14.52 -10.35 1.57
N SER A 28 -13.74 -9.28 1.40
CA SER A 28 -12.32 -9.37 1.10
C SER A 28 -11.46 -8.88 2.23
N ARG A 29 -10.30 -9.52 2.39
CA ARG A 29 -9.31 -9.19 3.40
C ARG A 29 -7.94 -9.07 2.73
N ASP A 30 -7.28 -7.95 2.99
CA ASP A 30 -5.88 -7.78 2.61
C ASP A 30 -4.99 -8.40 3.70
N ILE A 31 -4.09 -9.27 3.28
CA ILE A 31 -3.13 -9.97 4.14
C ILE A 31 -1.75 -9.48 3.76
N LEU A 32 -1.09 -8.85 4.71
CA LEU A 32 0.25 -8.32 4.55
C LEU A 32 1.30 -9.45 4.60
N GLU A 33 2.48 -9.19 4.04
CA GLU A 33 3.64 -10.10 4.02
C GLU A 33 4.04 -10.67 5.41
N ASN A 34 3.76 -9.94 6.49
CA ASN A 34 3.99 -10.39 7.86
C ASN A 34 2.84 -11.24 8.45
N GLY A 35 1.87 -11.64 7.63
CA GLY A 35 0.67 -12.40 8.00
C GLY A 35 -0.43 -11.57 8.66
N LYS A 36 -0.24 -10.25 8.79
CA LYS A 36 -1.23 -9.38 9.44
C LYS A 36 -2.41 -9.13 8.52
N ILE A 37 -3.60 -9.45 9.00
CA ILE A 37 -4.85 -9.17 8.32
C ILE A 37 -5.25 -7.71 8.59
N LEU A 38 -5.49 -6.95 7.52
CA LEU A 38 -6.04 -5.62 7.64
C LEU A 38 -7.54 -5.70 7.83
N THR A 39 -8.03 -5.14 8.94
CA THR A 39 -9.42 -5.26 9.39
C THR A 39 -10.41 -4.39 8.60
N TYR A 40 -9.99 -3.81 7.47
CA TYR A 40 -10.89 -3.10 6.59
C TYR A 40 -11.58 -4.12 5.68
N GLU A 41 -12.68 -4.66 6.18
CA GLU A 41 -13.51 -5.60 5.41
C GLU A 41 -14.24 -4.85 4.29
N ASN A 42 -13.92 -5.20 3.04
CA ASN A 42 -14.66 -4.68 1.89
C ASN A 42 -15.71 -5.70 1.47
N TYR A 43 -16.97 -5.31 1.58
CA TYR A 43 -18.10 -6.09 1.07
C TYR A 43 -18.23 -5.81 -0.42
N LEU A 44 -18.11 -6.85 -1.24
CA LEU A 44 -18.19 -6.75 -2.69
C LEU A 44 -19.33 -7.61 -3.22
N THR A 45 -19.94 -7.14 -4.30
CA THR A 45 -21.12 -7.70 -4.95
C THR A 45 -20.87 -7.95 -6.43
N SER A 46 -21.85 -8.58 -7.07
CA SER A 46 -21.77 -8.93 -8.49
C SER A 46 -21.46 -7.72 -9.39
N GLY A 47 -20.49 -7.89 -10.29
CA GLY A 47 -19.97 -6.86 -11.18
C GLY A 47 -18.68 -6.19 -10.69
N GLU A 48 -18.34 -6.32 -9.41
CA GLU A 48 -17.11 -5.74 -8.85
C GLU A 48 -15.90 -6.65 -9.09
N ILE A 49 -14.73 -6.02 -9.21
CA ILE A 49 -13.44 -6.69 -9.44
C ILE A 49 -12.67 -6.72 -8.13
N ILE A 50 -12.02 -7.85 -7.89
CA ILE A 50 -11.14 -8.06 -6.75
C ILE A 50 -9.77 -8.57 -7.19
N GLY A 51 -8.73 -8.13 -6.49
CA GLY A 51 -7.34 -8.52 -6.70
C GLY A 51 -6.40 -7.45 -6.13
N ASN A 52 -5.11 -7.76 -6.07
CA ASN A 52 -4.13 -6.85 -5.48
C ASN A 52 -3.81 -5.73 -6.48
N PHE A 53 -4.60 -4.65 -6.46
CA PHE A 53 -4.42 -3.52 -7.36
C PHE A 53 -3.06 -2.80 -7.22
N PHE A 54 -2.33 -3.01 -6.11
CA PHE A 54 -0.98 -2.46 -5.96
C PHE A 54 0.06 -3.14 -6.85
N SER A 55 -0.19 -4.39 -7.29
CA SER A 55 0.68 -5.10 -8.24
C SER A 55 0.88 -4.37 -9.57
N PHE A 56 -0.04 -3.47 -9.93
CA PHE A 56 0.00 -2.68 -11.17
C PHE A 56 0.45 -1.23 -10.98
N LEU A 57 0.63 -0.80 -9.74
CA LEU A 57 1.04 0.57 -9.46
C LEU A 57 2.55 0.67 -9.59
N THR A 58 3.02 1.27 -10.67
CA THR A 58 4.43 1.63 -10.81
C THR A 58 4.69 2.93 -10.05
N LEU A 59 4.85 2.84 -8.72
CA LEU A 59 5.25 3.97 -7.90
C LEU A 59 6.78 4.00 -7.82
N LYS A 60 7.38 4.95 -8.55
CA LYS A 60 8.84 5.15 -8.56
C LYS A 60 9.37 5.29 -7.14
N ASP A 61 10.44 4.57 -6.83
CA ASP A 61 11.22 4.63 -5.57
C ASP A 61 10.46 4.25 -4.28
N ILE A 62 9.24 3.71 -4.39
CA ILE A 62 8.42 3.30 -3.25
C ILE A 62 8.34 1.77 -3.22
N TYR A 63 8.69 1.19 -2.06
CA TYR A 63 8.40 -0.21 -1.80
C TYR A 63 6.89 -0.39 -1.65
N ILE A 64 6.33 -1.24 -2.50
CA ILE A 64 4.95 -1.70 -2.39
C ILE A 64 5.01 -3.02 -1.62
N PRO A 65 4.37 -3.13 -0.46
CA PRO A 65 4.32 -4.38 0.28
C PRO A 65 3.68 -5.49 -0.54
N ASP A 66 4.15 -6.72 -0.33
CA ASP A 66 3.45 -7.89 -0.84
C ASP A 66 2.14 -8.05 -0.06
N ILE A 67 1.04 -8.11 -0.83
CA ILE A 67 -0.32 -8.19 -0.31
C ILE A 67 -1.01 -9.35 -0.99
N ASP A 68 -1.38 -10.33 -0.19
CA ASP A 68 -2.30 -11.38 -0.57
C ASP A 68 -3.72 -10.97 -0.27
N ILE A 69 -4.66 -11.52 -1.02
CA ILE A 69 -6.08 -11.29 -0.82
C ILE A 69 -6.77 -12.61 -0.57
N GLU A 70 -7.44 -12.67 0.56
CA GLU A 70 -8.40 -13.71 0.88
C GLU A 70 -9.81 -13.19 0.65
N VAL A 71 -10.64 -14.01 0.03
CA VAL A 71 -12.07 -13.78 -0.09
C VAL A 71 -12.84 -14.82 0.69
N GLU A 72 -13.95 -14.39 1.29
CA GLU A 72 -14.92 -15.28 1.92
C GLU A 72 -16.29 -15.02 1.33
N ALA A 73 -16.96 -16.08 0.87
CA ALA A 73 -18.30 -15.97 0.32
C ALA A 73 -19.34 -15.77 1.43
N LEU A 74 -20.25 -14.81 1.26
CA LEU A 74 -21.29 -14.50 2.23
C LEU A 74 -22.62 -15.21 1.94
N GLU A 75 -22.72 -15.83 0.76
CA GLU A 75 -23.89 -16.57 0.29
C GLU A 75 -23.48 -17.77 -0.58
N ASP A 76 -24.38 -18.74 -0.68
CA ASP A 76 -24.19 -19.95 -1.47
C ASP A 76 -24.20 -19.66 -2.98
N ASP A 77 -23.59 -20.54 -3.76
CA ASP A 77 -23.45 -20.42 -5.21
C ASP A 77 -22.80 -19.09 -5.66
N THR A 78 -21.83 -18.59 -4.89
CA THR A 78 -21.01 -17.43 -5.27
C THR A 78 -20.04 -17.86 -6.37
N VAL A 79 -19.93 -17.05 -7.43
CA VAL A 79 -19.13 -17.35 -8.62
C VAL A 79 -18.13 -16.23 -8.89
N LEU A 80 -16.86 -16.58 -8.91
CA LEU A 80 -15.76 -15.70 -9.31
C LEU A 80 -15.20 -16.17 -10.65
N GLU A 81 -15.00 -15.25 -11.58
CA GLU A 81 -14.36 -15.54 -12.88
C GLU A 81 -13.02 -14.84 -12.96
N GLU A 82 -11.97 -15.58 -13.31
CA GLU A 82 -10.62 -15.03 -13.47
C GLU A 82 -10.65 -13.92 -14.53
N PHE A 83 -10.22 -12.72 -14.11
CA PHE A 83 -10.26 -11.51 -14.90
C PHE A 83 -8.83 -11.09 -15.27
N ASN A 84 -8.54 -11.06 -16.56
CA ASN A 84 -7.26 -10.56 -17.05
C ASN A 84 -7.28 -9.03 -17.07
N PHE A 85 -6.86 -8.41 -15.96
CA PHE A 85 -6.74 -6.96 -15.86
C PHE A 85 -5.56 -6.45 -16.70
N ASN A 86 -5.83 -5.56 -17.66
CA ASN A 86 -4.78 -4.88 -18.41
C ASN A 86 -4.41 -3.55 -17.72
N SER A 87 -3.23 -3.51 -17.13
CA SER A 87 -2.72 -2.37 -16.36
C SER A 87 -2.40 -1.12 -17.18
N ASN A 88 -2.33 -1.23 -18.51
CA ASN A 88 -1.98 -0.10 -19.39
C ASN A 88 -2.94 1.10 -19.24
N ILE A 89 -4.17 0.87 -18.76
CA ILE A 89 -5.16 1.92 -18.51
C ILE A 89 -4.75 2.84 -17.33
N LEU A 90 -3.98 2.31 -16.38
CA LEU A 90 -3.54 3.03 -15.17
C LEU A 90 -2.21 3.77 -15.38
N THR A 91 -1.47 3.44 -16.45
CA THR A 91 -0.13 3.99 -16.73
C THR A 91 -0.13 5.24 -17.61
N ASP A 92 -1.28 5.62 -18.18
CA ASP A 92 -1.40 6.86 -18.96
C ASP A 92 -1.34 8.09 -18.06
N ASP A 93 -0.64 9.16 -18.46
CA ASP A 93 -0.55 10.45 -17.73
C ASP A 93 -1.85 11.28 -17.82
N ASN A 94 -2.99 10.59 -17.77
CA ASN A 94 -4.31 11.19 -17.72
C ASN A 94 -4.69 11.61 -16.29
N PHE A 95 -5.74 12.40 -16.15
CA PHE A 95 -6.22 12.88 -14.85
C PHE A 95 -6.59 11.74 -13.87
N ILE A 96 -7.07 10.61 -14.39
CA ILE A 96 -7.54 9.47 -13.60
C ILE A 96 -6.35 8.75 -12.94
N SER A 97 -5.23 8.56 -13.64
CA SER A 97 -4.03 7.94 -13.06
C SER A 97 -3.46 8.76 -11.90
N LYS A 98 -3.54 10.09 -11.97
CA LYS A 98 -3.14 10.99 -10.87
C LYS A 98 -4.02 10.82 -9.64
N ILE A 99 -5.34 10.66 -9.82
CA ILE A 99 -6.27 10.36 -8.72
C ILE A 99 -5.93 9.00 -8.10
N ILE A 100 -5.77 7.97 -8.93
CA ILE A 100 -5.45 6.60 -8.47
C ILE A 100 -4.14 6.59 -7.70
N THR A 101 -3.09 7.24 -8.22
CA THR A 101 -1.80 7.39 -7.56
C THR A 101 -1.94 8.06 -6.19
N HIS A 102 -2.73 9.12 -6.11
CA HIS A 102 -2.99 9.80 -4.84
C HIS A 102 -3.71 8.91 -3.81
N LEU A 103 -4.74 8.17 -4.25
CA LEU A 103 -5.47 7.23 -3.40
C LEU A 103 -4.57 6.09 -2.92
N ALA A 104 -3.75 5.54 -3.81
CA ALA A 104 -2.78 4.50 -3.49
C ALA A 104 -1.77 4.95 -2.43
N LYS A 105 -1.20 6.15 -2.59
CA LYS A 105 -0.28 6.75 -1.61
C LYS A 105 -0.90 6.80 -0.21
N LYS A 106 -2.17 7.22 -0.09
CA LYS A 106 -2.89 7.26 1.19
C LYS A 106 -3.06 5.87 1.80
N THR A 107 -3.33 4.86 1.00
CA THR A 107 -3.48 3.49 1.48
C THR A 107 -2.14 2.88 1.91
N LEU A 108 -1.06 3.11 1.16
CA LEU A 108 0.29 2.65 1.53
C LEU A 108 0.75 3.19 2.89
N ILE A 109 0.44 4.45 3.20
CA ILE A 109 0.71 5.04 4.53
C ILE A 109 0.08 4.20 5.65
N LYS A 110 -1.13 3.66 5.45
CA LYS A 110 -1.79 2.78 6.43
C LYS A 110 -1.06 1.45 6.54
N PHE A 111 -0.61 0.88 5.42
CA PHE A 111 0.11 -0.40 5.43
C PHE A 111 1.46 -0.29 6.13
N PHE A 112 2.24 0.76 5.84
CA PHE A 112 3.53 1.00 6.49
C PHE A 112 3.41 1.07 8.02
N TYR A 113 2.32 1.65 8.53
CA TYR A 113 2.08 1.71 9.97
C TYR A 113 1.87 0.33 10.61
N GLN A 114 1.35 -0.62 9.84
CA GLN A 114 1.05 -1.97 10.29
C GLN A 114 2.22 -2.95 10.08
N LEU A 115 3.11 -2.65 9.11
CA LEU A 115 4.27 -3.45 8.73
C LEU A 115 5.52 -3.11 9.52
N TYR A 116 5.84 -1.82 9.60
CA TYR A 116 7.15 -1.38 10.05
C TYR A 116 7.16 -0.89 11.50
N ASP A 117 8.34 -0.96 12.10
CA ASP A 117 8.61 -0.25 13.33
C ASP A 117 8.50 1.28 13.10
N THR A 118 8.46 2.07 14.18
CA THR A 118 8.24 3.53 14.06
C THR A 118 9.29 4.20 13.18
N GLN A 119 10.52 3.70 13.17
CA GLN A 119 11.60 4.23 12.34
C GLN A 119 11.36 3.93 10.86
N GLY A 120 11.10 2.68 10.51
CA GLY A 120 10.81 2.24 9.14
C GLY A 120 9.54 2.90 8.60
N TYR A 121 8.52 3.06 9.45
CA TYR A 121 7.30 3.78 9.14
C TYR A 121 7.58 5.22 8.68
N ILE A 122 8.31 6.00 9.49
CA ILE A 122 8.62 7.40 9.16
C ILE A 122 9.47 7.48 7.89
N LEU A 123 10.50 6.64 7.77
CA LEU A 123 11.38 6.63 6.60
C LEU A 123 10.63 6.30 5.31
N SER A 124 9.69 5.35 5.36
CA SER A 124 8.87 4.96 4.20
C SER A 124 7.97 6.09 3.74
N ILE A 125 7.38 6.85 4.66
CA ILE A 125 6.56 8.02 4.32
C ILE A 125 7.42 9.17 3.77
N LEU A 126 8.59 9.42 4.36
CA LEU A 126 9.51 10.42 3.83
C LEU A 126 9.93 10.08 2.40
N LYS A 127 10.25 8.80 2.11
CA LYS A 127 10.51 8.34 0.74
C LYS A 127 9.33 8.63 -0.20
N LEU A 128 8.09 8.46 0.26
CA LEU A 128 6.88 8.67 -0.54
C LEU A 128 6.62 10.15 -0.91
N TYR A 129 7.19 11.09 -0.14
CA TYR A 129 7.07 12.54 -0.34
C TYR A 129 8.30 13.19 -0.97
N ASN A 130 9.41 12.47 -1.15
CA ASN A 130 10.58 13.05 -1.78
C ASN A 130 10.33 13.37 -3.26
N ASN A 131 11.15 14.25 -3.79
CA ASN A 131 11.27 14.45 -5.23
C ASN A 131 12.34 13.51 -5.83
N ASP A 132 12.56 13.61 -7.15
CA ASP A 132 13.53 12.79 -7.87
C ASP A 132 14.99 12.90 -7.37
N THR A 133 15.32 13.94 -6.58
CA THR A 133 16.65 14.12 -5.99
C THR A 133 16.73 13.64 -4.54
N GLY A 134 15.65 13.04 -4.01
CA GLY A 134 15.56 12.63 -2.62
C GLY A 134 15.37 13.80 -1.64
N PHE A 135 14.97 14.98 -2.11
CA PHE A 135 14.75 16.18 -1.30
C PHE A 135 13.28 16.34 -0.89
N ILE A 136 13.05 16.88 0.31
CA ILE A 136 11.73 17.25 0.82
C ILE A 136 11.80 18.67 1.40
N SER A 137 10.88 19.54 1.02
CA SER A 137 10.84 20.89 1.57
C SER A 137 10.40 20.87 3.04
N LYS A 138 10.96 21.77 3.84
CA LYS A 138 10.61 21.90 5.27
C LYS A 138 9.11 22.12 5.51
N LYS A 139 8.41 22.75 4.55
CA LYS A 139 6.96 23.00 4.63
C LYS A 139 6.12 21.72 4.48
N GLU A 140 6.69 20.68 3.89
CA GLU A 140 6.02 19.39 3.62
C GLU A 140 6.20 18.41 4.80
N ILE A 141 7.16 18.68 5.68
CA ILE A 141 7.46 17.87 6.87
C ILE A 141 6.51 18.29 8.00
N ASN A 142 5.29 17.75 7.99
CA ASN A 142 4.31 17.92 9.07
C ASN A 142 4.00 16.57 9.72
N TYR A 143 4.05 16.52 11.06
CA TYR A 143 3.72 15.33 11.85
C TYR A 143 2.29 14.83 11.60
N GLU A 144 1.37 15.72 11.21
CA GLU A 144 -0.04 15.37 10.92
C GLU A 144 -0.19 14.45 9.71
N ASN A 145 0.84 14.37 8.86
CA ASN A 145 0.88 13.44 7.74
C ASN A 145 1.24 12.01 8.16
N PHE A 146 1.47 11.77 9.46
CA PHE A 146 1.89 10.50 10.04
C PHE A 146 0.88 10.06 11.11
N ASN A 147 0.56 8.78 11.16
CA ASN A 147 -0.34 8.17 12.14
C ASN A 147 0.36 7.93 13.50
N ILE A 148 1.11 8.92 13.98
CA ILE A 148 1.85 8.88 15.25
C ILE A 148 1.75 10.22 16.00
N SER A 149 2.04 10.20 17.30
CA SER A 149 2.02 11.44 18.09
C SER A 149 3.12 12.42 17.70
N LYS A 150 2.86 13.72 17.87
CA LYS A 150 3.82 14.81 17.60
C LYS A 150 5.17 14.59 18.30
N SER A 151 5.15 14.19 19.58
CA SER A 151 6.37 13.97 20.37
C SER A 151 7.19 12.81 19.82
N GLN A 152 6.54 11.68 19.52
CA GLN A 152 7.21 10.52 18.91
C GLN A 152 7.81 10.86 17.54
N PHE A 153 7.06 11.59 16.70
CA PHE A 153 7.53 12.01 15.39
C PHE A 153 8.85 12.79 15.47
N TYR A 154 8.91 13.87 16.26
CA TYR A 154 10.12 14.69 16.36
C TYR A 154 11.28 13.98 17.05
N LEU A 155 11.00 13.09 18.01
CA LEU A 155 12.02 12.27 18.66
C LEU A 155 12.70 11.36 17.64
N VAL A 156 11.91 10.63 16.84
CA VAL A 156 12.46 9.73 15.81
C VAL A 156 13.11 10.52 14.69
N LEU A 157 12.54 11.63 14.25
CA LEU A 157 13.14 12.49 13.22
C LEU A 157 14.54 13.00 13.65
N SER A 158 14.71 13.40 14.90
CA SER A 158 16.01 13.80 15.46
C SER A 158 17.01 12.64 15.46
N LYS A 159 16.57 11.43 15.85
CA LYS A 159 17.38 10.21 15.78
C LYS A 159 17.83 9.92 14.34
N LEU A 160 16.92 9.99 13.37
CA LEU A 160 17.20 9.74 11.95
C LEU A 160 18.24 10.70 11.38
N LYS A 161 18.23 11.97 11.80
CA LYS A 161 19.25 12.97 11.46
C LYS A 161 20.60 12.63 12.05
N LYS A 162 20.64 12.31 13.36
CA LYS A 162 21.87 11.90 14.06
C LYS A 162 22.51 10.67 13.40
N GLU A 163 21.68 9.73 12.97
CA GLU A 163 22.10 8.51 12.28
C GLU A 163 22.38 8.72 10.78
N LYS A 164 22.26 9.94 10.24
CA LYS A 164 22.54 10.27 8.83
C LYS A 164 21.68 9.52 7.81
N TYR A 165 20.45 9.13 8.20
CA TYR A 165 19.40 8.79 7.23
C TYR A 165 18.85 10.04 6.55
N ILE A 166 18.86 11.15 7.29
CA ILE A 166 18.39 12.46 6.86
C ILE A 166 19.54 13.45 7.01
N LEU A 167 19.78 14.24 5.97
CA LEU A 167 20.74 15.33 5.95
C LEU A 167 19.96 16.65 5.92
N ASP A 168 20.21 17.52 6.89
CA ASP A 168 19.55 18.82 6.97
C ASP A 168 20.13 19.79 5.92
N ASP A 169 19.23 20.54 5.30
CA ASP A 169 19.52 21.68 4.43
C ASP A 169 18.76 22.92 4.96
N SER A 170 19.14 24.13 4.55
CA SER A 170 18.43 25.34 4.96
C SER A 170 16.95 25.32 4.59
N ASP A 171 16.61 24.73 3.44
CA ASP A 171 15.26 24.78 2.87
C ASP A 171 14.44 23.49 3.08
N GLY A 172 15.06 22.46 3.66
CA GLY A 172 14.43 21.14 3.79
C GLY A 172 15.39 20.07 4.27
N ILE A 173 15.20 18.86 3.75
CA ILE A 173 16.04 17.71 4.05
C ILE A 173 16.35 16.91 2.79
N TYR A 174 17.52 16.27 2.77
CA TYR A 174 17.87 15.24 1.81
C TYR A 174 17.86 13.87 2.46
N LEU A 175 17.25 12.89 1.79
CA LEU A 175 17.21 11.52 2.23
C LEU A 175 18.42 10.74 1.70
N ASN A 176 19.09 9.99 2.57
CA ASN A 176 20.08 9.01 2.16
C ASN A 176 19.36 7.73 1.69
N LEU A 177 18.83 7.76 0.46
CA LEU A 177 17.97 6.70 -0.09
C LEU A 177 18.63 5.31 0.01
N LYS A 178 19.90 5.18 -0.40
CA LYS A 178 20.63 3.91 -0.30
C LYS A 178 20.64 3.33 1.12
N LYS A 179 20.86 4.18 2.12
CA LYS A 179 20.88 3.74 3.53
C LYS A 179 19.48 3.36 4.00
N ILE A 180 18.47 4.13 3.60
CA ILE A 180 17.07 3.83 3.92
C ILE A 180 16.65 2.51 3.29
N ASP A 181 16.95 2.29 2.02
CA ASP A 181 16.62 1.05 1.30
C ASP A 181 17.26 -0.16 1.97
N THR A 182 18.54 -0.06 2.33
CA THR A 182 19.25 -1.12 3.06
C THR A 182 18.56 -1.46 4.39
N TYR A 183 18.08 -0.44 5.12
CA TYR A 183 17.37 -0.64 6.38
C TYR A 183 16.00 -1.28 6.17
N LEU A 184 15.19 -0.75 5.24
CA LEU A 184 13.84 -1.24 4.98
C LEU A 184 13.84 -2.68 4.45
N SER A 185 14.81 -3.06 3.62
CA SER A 185 14.96 -4.45 3.15
C SER A 185 15.41 -5.45 4.23
N SER A 186 15.74 -4.97 5.42
CA SER A 186 16.13 -5.82 6.56
C SER A 186 15.04 -5.97 7.62
N LEU A 187 13.92 -5.25 7.46
CA LEU A 187 12.72 -5.38 8.30
C LEU A 187 11.87 -6.55 7.82
#